data_AF-A0A355YNL0-F1
#
_entry.id   AF-A0A355YNL0-F1
#
_cell.length_a   1.000
_cell.length_b   1.000
_cell.length_c   1.000
_cell.angle_alpha   90.00
_cell.angle_beta   90.00
_cell.angle_gamma   90.00
#
_symmetry.space_group_name_H-M   'P 1'
#
loop_
_entity.id
_entity.type
_entity.pdbx_description
1 polymer ?
#
loop_
_entity_poly.entity_id
_entity_poly.type
_entity_poly.pdbx_seq_one_letter_code
_entity_poly.pdbx_strand_id
1 'polypeptide(L)'
;MKGADQVMFIKKRYCMLAAGLLACLVLAGCGSDSDSREDTPAVQQVQNQEEKSEPPADTDSEAEQKEADGGYKKGALIADQTFDVTLRPLGEVTFASYEPDTSEDIFADAVFQIEKDKEVLTQLPAASKDNIGLESFNQVEAVSFYDYNNDAYDDIILILSYYPGAGPQAATPHSVIRYYSGTKEGSFVYEDRMSKDASEALAEITIQTAKNFISGKRVEEPVDSSLEPWQQEYIRYLTEVSDPDVQDGYTLIDMRGDGIPQLVEVGNCEASGCRIIFYDGEGIQVVQLYRLYFSYIPGENLLCNSDGHMDFYYDLVYSIVDGEMVSVVSGYYGAEDNSNVQFDADGEPIYQYEWDGVKMSKEEYEKEFHKVYDESKAVSYDYDNLYSQDEAVKAVKEYGR
;
A
#
# COMPACT_ATOMS: atom_id res chain seq x y z
N MET A 1 -1.30 3.30 57.05
CA MET A 1 -0.64 2.17 56.38
C MET A 1 -0.69 2.48 54.89
N LYS A 2 0.38 3.09 54.34
CA LYS A 2 1.43 2.47 53.46
C LYS A 2 0.79 1.83 52.22
N GLY A 3 1.09 2.16 50.96
CA GLY A 3 1.98 3.07 50.22
C GLY A 3 1.64 2.85 48.72
N ALA A 4 1.60 3.87 47.85
CA ALA A 4 2.69 4.24 46.90
C ALA A 4 3.15 3.03 46.04
N ASP A 5 3.13 3.00 44.71
CA ASP A 5 3.36 4.04 43.69
C ASP A 5 2.71 3.68 42.34
N GLN A 6 2.33 4.71 41.57
CA GLN A 6 2.16 4.63 40.11
C GLN A 6 3.50 4.94 39.42
N VAL A 7 3.86 4.16 38.41
CA VAL A 7 5.01 4.44 37.53
C VAL A 7 4.49 4.90 36.17
N MET A 8 4.85 6.15 35.86
CA MET A 8 4.67 6.86 34.60
C MET A 8 5.88 6.55 33.72
N PHE A 9 5.70 6.10 32.47
CA PHE A 9 6.79 6.02 31.49
C PHE A 9 6.53 6.99 30.33
N ILE A 10 7.34 8.05 30.32
CA ILE A 10 7.50 9.02 29.25
C ILE A 10 8.50 8.44 28.24
N LYS A 11 8.13 8.28 26.96
CA LYS A 11 9.10 8.05 25.88
C LYS A 11 9.46 9.39 25.23
N LYS A 12 10.73 9.78 25.37
CA LYS A 12 11.34 10.97 24.78
C LYS A 12 11.65 10.75 23.30
N ARG A 13 11.36 11.75 22.47
CA ARG A 13 11.82 11.90 21.07
C ARG A 13 13.28 12.38 21.06
N TYR A 14 14.13 11.73 20.27
CA TYR A 14 15.51 12.18 20.01
C TYR A 14 15.61 12.73 18.59
N CYS A 15 15.84 14.04 18.47
CA CYS A 15 16.38 14.66 17.26
C CYS A 15 17.90 14.82 17.47
N MET A 16 18.72 14.27 16.59
CA MET A 16 20.16 14.60 16.55
C MET A 16 20.49 15.39 15.28
N LEU A 17 20.79 16.67 15.51
CA LEU A 17 21.60 17.54 14.64
C LEU A 17 23.07 17.27 14.95
N ALA A 18 23.89 17.03 13.94
CA ALA A 18 25.34 17.00 14.06
C ALA A 18 25.96 18.05 13.13
N ALA A 19 26.39 19.16 13.72
CA ALA A 19 27.35 20.10 13.15
C ALA A 19 28.69 19.89 13.86
N GLY A 20 29.78 19.74 13.11
CA GLY A 20 31.12 19.51 13.65
C GLY A 20 32.19 20.21 12.82
N LEU A 21 32.73 21.29 13.37
CA LEU A 21 33.78 22.17 12.85
C LEU A 21 35.19 21.52 12.84
N LEU A 22 35.86 21.75 11.72
CA LEU A 22 37.28 22.08 11.49
C LEU A 22 38.27 22.07 12.68
N ALA A 23 39.38 21.35 12.52
CA ALA A 23 40.68 21.70 13.10
C ALA A 23 41.84 21.18 12.23
N CYS A 24 42.56 22.11 11.57
CA CYS A 24 43.85 21.86 10.94
C CYS A 24 44.96 21.76 12.01
N LEU A 25 45.95 20.89 11.79
CA LEU A 25 47.37 21.26 11.94
C LEU A 25 48.30 20.22 11.27
N VAL A 26 49.19 20.78 10.46
CA VAL A 26 50.21 20.23 9.56
C VAL A 26 51.41 19.68 10.33
N LEU A 27 52.18 18.73 9.74
CA LEU A 27 53.66 18.65 9.63
C LEU A 27 54.00 17.38 8.80
N ALA A 28 54.41 17.48 7.53
CA ALA A 28 55.79 17.68 7.02
C ALA A 28 56.53 16.35 6.66
N GLY A 29 57.01 16.23 5.41
CA GLY A 29 58.07 15.27 5.05
C GLY A 29 58.16 14.86 3.56
N CYS A 30 59.08 15.51 2.82
CA CYS A 30 59.92 15.12 1.65
C CYS A 30 59.51 13.93 0.75
N GLY A 31 59.58 13.96 -0.59
CA GLY A 31 60.39 14.75 -1.53
C GLY A 31 61.25 13.82 -2.40
N SER A 32 61.10 13.85 -3.73
CA SER A 32 62.17 13.57 -4.72
C SER A 32 61.77 13.98 -6.14
N ASP A 33 62.75 14.60 -6.81
CA ASP A 33 62.72 15.42 -8.03
C ASP A 33 62.80 14.68 -9.38
N SER A 34 62.63 15.51 -10.44
CA SER A 34 63.28 15.51 -11.78
C SER A 34 62.36 15.11 -12.96
N ASP A 35 62.31 15.77 -14.12
CA ASP A 35 63.06 16.89 -14.69
C ASP A 35 62.34 17.55 -15.90
N SER A 36 62.42 18.88 -16.00
CA SER A 36 62.64 19.73 -17.21
C SER A 36 61.54 20.21 -18.22
N ARG A 37 61.44 21.57 -18.26
CA ARG A 37 61.35 22.58 -19.38
C ARG A 37 60.01 22.79 -20.11
N GLU A 38 59.25 23.86 -19.87
CA GLU A 38 59.37 25.33 -20.14
C GLU A 38 58.83 25.80 -21.51
N ASP A 39 57.69 26.52 -21.49
CA ASP A 39 57.46 27.80 -22.19
C ASP A 39 56.14 28.46 -21.71
N THR A 40 56.19 29.74 -21.33
CA THR A 40 55.08 30.63 -20.88
C THR A 40 55.25 31.99 -21.60
N PRO A 41 54.33 33.00 -21.57
CA PRO A 41 52.98 33.10 -20.97
C PRO A 41 51.91 33.88 -21.79
N ALA A 42 50.63 33.80 -21.37
CA ALA A 42 49.66 34.91 -21.31
C ALA A 42 48.35 34.42 -20.62
N VAL A 43 48.17 34.63 -19.31
CA VAL A 43 47.35 35.69 -18.64
C VAL A 43 45.83 35.39 -18.57
N GLN A 44 45.37 35.24 -17.30
CA GLN A 44 44.01 35.42 -16.73
C GLN A 44 42.92 34.41 -17.14
N GLN A 45 42.07 33.88 -16.26
CA GLN A 45 41.67 34.23 -14.90
C GLN A 45 41.01 32.99 -14.24
N VAL A 46 41.15 32.87 -12.93
CA VAL A 46 40.62 31.80 -12.06
C VAL A 46 39.13 32.04 -11.77
N GLN A 47 38.30 31.00 -11.90
CA GLN A 47 37.10 30.80 -11.05
C GLN A 47 36.93 29.30 -10.74
N ASN A 48 36.63 29.03 -9.47
CA ASN A 48 36.61 27.74 -8.80
C ASN A 48 35.53 26.78 -9.32
N GLN A 49 35.87 25.49 -9.36
CA GLN A 49 34.94 24.37 -9.30
C GLN A 49 34.72 23.99 -7.83
N GLU A 50 33.46 23.92 -7.40
CA GLU A 50 33.03 23.14 -6.24
C GLU A 50 32.00 22.11 -6.75
N GLU A 51 32.30 20.84 -6.47
CA GLU A 51 31.41 19.70 -6.68
C GLU A 51 30.11 19.88 -5.88
N LYS A 52 28.98 19.74 -6.57
CA LYS A 52 27.65 19.69 -5.96
C LYS A 52 27.16 18.26 -6.07
N SER A 53 27.09 17.59 -4.94
CA SER A 53 26.44 16.29 -4.76
C SER A 53 24.93 16.43 -4.94
N GLU A 54 24.39 15.62 -5.85
CA GLU A 54 22.95 15.40 -6.03
C GLU A 54 22.50 14.24 -5.12
N PRO A 55 21.41 14.38 -4.33
CA PRO A 55 20.62 13.25 -3.89
C PRO A 55 19.57 12.90 -4.97
N PRO A 56 19.44 11.63 -5.37
CA PRO A 56 18.44 11.21 -6.36
C PRO A 56 17.05 11.08 -5.75
N ALA A 57 16.07 11.21 -6.65
CA ALA A 57 14.63 11.17 -6.44
C ALA A 57 14.13 9.90 -5.74
N ASP A 58 13.34 10.07 -4.68
CA ASP A 58 12.44 9.04 -4.18
C ASP A 58 11.28 8.91 -5.16
N THR A 59 11.26 7.76 -5.84
CA THR A 59 10.26 7.36 -6.82
C THR A 59 9.48 6.20 -6.21
N ASP A 60 8.18 6.22 -6.44
CA ASP A 60 7.13 5.29 -6.01
C ASP A 60 7.55 3.83 -5.77
N SER A 61 7.13 3.30 -4.61
CA SER A 61 7.11 1.87 -4.32
C SER A 61 5.81 1.24 -4.81
N GLU A 62 5.65 1.15 -6.12
CA GLU A 62 4.83 0.12 -6.72
C GLU A 62 5.77 -1.04 -7.06
N ALA A 63 5.51 -2.20 -6.47
CA ALA A 63 6.14 -3.44 -6.93
C ALA A 63 5.59 -3.72 -8.34
N GLU A 64 6.26 -3.16 -9.36
CA GLU A 64 6.01 -3.45 -10.76
C GLU A 64 5.97 -4.97 -10.97
N GLN A 65 4.79 -5.47 -11.35
CA GLN A 65 4.66 -6.75 -12.02
C GLN A 65 5.40 -6.66 -13.36
N LYS A 66 6.62 -7.18 -13.40
CA LYS A 66 7.25 -7.60 -14.64
C LYS A 66 6.98 -9.07 -14.85
N GLU A 67 6.09 -9.36 -15.80
CA GLU A 67 6.19 -10.58 -16.59
C GLU A 67 7.52 -10.54 -17.36
N ALA A 68 8.54 -11.17 -16.78
CA ALA A 68 9.74 -11.59 -17.47
C ALA A 68 9.74 -13.12 -17.48
N ASP A 69 9.90 -13.68 -18.67
CA ASP A 69 10.24 -15.08 -18.91
C ASP A 69 11.44 -15.49 -18.02
N GLY A 70 11.16 -16.11 -16.87
CA GLY A 70 12.15 -16.53 -15.88
C GLY A 70 11.75 -16.20 -14.45
N GLY A 71 11.10 -17.14 -13.77
CA GLY A 71 10.85 -17.09 -12.33
C GLY A 71 12.13 -16.99 -11.49
N TYR A 72 12.00 -17.03 -10.16
CA TYR A 72 13.16 -16.88 -9.28
C TYR A 72 14.16 -18.02 -9.51
N LYS A 73 15.46 -17.71 -9.39
CA LYS A 73 16.49 -18.76 -9.40
C LYS A 73 16.20 -19.73 -8.26
N LYS A 74 16.23 -21.02 -8.59
CA LYS A 74 15.84 -22.10 -7.69
C LYS A 74 16.90 -23.21 -7.70
N GLY A 75 17.13 -23.78 -6.53
CA GLY A 75 18.01 -24.92 -6.30
C GLY A 75 17.33 -26.26 -6.61
N ALA A 76 17.66 -27.28 -5.83
CA ALA A 76 17.12 -28.62 -6.01
C ALA A 76 15.62 -28.71 -5.67
N LEU A 77 14.90 -29.62 -6.33
CA LEU A 77 13.52 -29.95 -5.98
C LEU A 77 13.47 -30.60 -4.60
N ILE A 78 12.62 -30.09 -3.71
CA ILE A 78 12.31 -30.68 -2.41
C ILE A 78 11.22 -31.73 -2.64
N ALA A 79 11.65 -32.93 -3.03
CA ALA A 79 10.74 -34.00 -3.47
C ALA A 79 9.69 -34.39 -2.42
N ASP A 80 10.06 -34.38 -1.14
CA ASP A 80 9.14 -34.73 -0.04
C ASP A 80 8.10 -33.63 0.26
N GLN A 81 8.26 -32.44 -0.33
CA GLN A 81 7.37 -31.29 -0.19
C GLN A 81 6.83 -30.84 -1.55
N THR A 82 6.71 -31.81 -2.47
CA THR A 82 6.14 -31.63 -3.81
C THR A 82 4.96 -32.58 -3.96
N PHE A 83 3.82 -32.07 -4.39
CA PHE A 83 2.54 -32.77 -4.30
C PHE A 83 1.75 -32.67 -5.59
N ASP A 84 1.24 -33.80 -6.08
CA ASP A 84 0.17 -33.80 -7.07
C ASP A 84 -1.16 -33.51 -6.38
N VAL A 85 -1.82 -32.44 -6.82
CA VAL A 85 -3.01 -31.88 -6.16
C VAL A 85 -4.05 -31.45 -7.19
N THR A 86 -5.29 -31.28 -6.73
CA THR A 86 -6.33 -30.63 -7.52
C THR A 86 -6.59 -29.26 -6.91
N LEU A 87 -6.32 -28.19 -7.66
CA LEU A 87 -6.55 -26.81 -7.22
C LEU A 87 -7.60 -26.17 -8.12
N ARG A 88 -8.60 -25.53 -7.54
CA ARG A 88 -9.57 -24.71 -8.28
C ARG A 88 -8.96 -23.33 -8.55
N PRO A 89 -9.03 -22.81 -9.79
CA PRO A 89 -9.69 -23.36 -10.98
C PRO A 89 -8.79 -24.24 -11.88
N LEU A 90 -7.52 -24.45 -11.53
CA LEU A 90 -6.47 -25.06 -12.36
C LEU A 90 -6.66 -26.57 -12.69
N GLY A 91 -7.45 -27.28 -11.88
CA GLY A 91 -7.62 -28.73 -11.97
C GLY A 91 -6.42 -29.50 -11.42
N GLU A 92 -6.12 -30.66 -12.00
CA GLU A 92 -4.96 -31.47 -11.63
C GLU A 92 -3.65 -30.80 -12.05
N VAL A 93 -2.78 -30.55 -11.06
CA VAL A 93 -1.49 -29.87 -11.17
C VAL A 93 -0.50 -30.43 -10.15
N THR A 94 0.79 -30.11 -10.29
CA THR A 94 1.83 -30.40 -9.30
C THR A 94 2.23 -29.11 -8.59
N PHE A 95 2.08 -29.07 -7.26
CA PHE A 95 2.74 -28.06 -6.42
C PHE A 95 4.18 -28.48 -6.17
N ALA A 96 5.15 -27.73 -6.70
CA ALA A 96 6.57 -28.03 -6.63
C ALA A 96 7.32 -27.04 -5.72
N SER A 97 7.99 -27.57 -4.71
CA SER A 97 8.86 -26.80 -3.81
C SER A 97 10.32 -26.97 -4.20
N TYR A 98 11.08 -25.88 -4.23
CA TYR A 98 12.50 -25.88 -4.55
C TYR A 98 13.31 -25.18 -3.46
N GLU A 99 14.50 -25.70 -3.18
CA GLU A 99 15.49 -25.04 -2.33
C GLU A 99 15.90 -23.68 -2.93
N PRO A 100 16.36 -22.72 -2.12
CA PRO A 100 16.95 -21.49 -2.66
C PRO A 100 18.23 -21.76 -3.46
N ASP A 101 18.47 -20.94 -4.48
CA ASP A 101 19.80 -20.84 -5.09
C ASP A 101 20.66 -19.85 -4.30
N THR A 102 21.46 -20.38 -3.36
CA THR A 102 22.31 -19.54 -2.50
C THR A 102 23.66 -19.18 -3.11
N SER A 103 23.85 -19.35 -4.42
CA SER A 103 25.14 -19.10 -5.08
C SER A 103 25.49 -17.60 -5.17
N GLU A 104 24.47 -16.75 -5.30
CA GLU A 104 24.62 -15.29 -5.36
C GLU A 104 24.35 -14.63 -4.00
N ASP A 105 23.31 -15.07 -3.29
CA ASP A 105 22.96 -14.55 -1.97
C ASP A 105 22.64 -15.70 -1.00
N ILE A 106 23.27 -15.70 0.17
CA ILE A 106 23.07 -16.74 1.20
C ILE A 106 21.71 -16.64 1.91
N PHE A 107 20.98 -15.55 1.69
CA PHE A 107 19.62 -15.32 2.17
C PHE A 107 18.57 -15.44 1.07
N ALA A 108 18.94 -15.98 -0.10
CA ALA A 108 17.98 -16.40 -1.10
C ALA A 108 16.95 -17.36 -0.47
N ASP A 109 15.70 -17.24 -0.90
CA ASP A 109 14.57 -17.95 -0.32
C ASP A 109 14.05 -19.07 -1.24
N ALA A 110 13.28 -20.00 -0.66
CA ALA A 110 12.67 -21.11 -1.38
C ALA A 110 11.72 -20.62 -2.49
N VAL A 111 11.56 -21.44 -3.52
CA VAL A 111 10.71 -21.14 -4.69
C VAL A 111 9.61 -22.18 -4.79
N PHE A 112 8.37 -21.71 -4.97
CA PHE A 112 7.19 -22.56 -5.07
C PHE A 112 6.49 -22.33 -6.40
N GLN A 113 6.20 -23.40 -7.14
CA GLN A 113 5.61 -23.34 -8.46
C GLN A 113 4.42 -24.28 -8.58
N ILE A 114 3.45 -23.89 -9.41
CA ILE A 114 2.38 -24.76 -9.87
C ILE A 114 2.72 -25.19 -11.28
N GLU A 115 2.92 -26.48 -11.47
CA GLU A 115 3.34 -27.08 -12.73
C GLU A 115 2.25 -28.00 -13.30
N LYS A 116 2.19 -28.08 -14.62
CA LYS A 116 1.33 -29.03 -15.34
C LYS A 116 2.07 -29.54 -16.57
N ASP A 117 2.13 -30.85 -16.73
CA ASP A 117 2.85 -31.48 -17.84
C ASP A 117 4.33 -31.02 -17.97
N LYS A 118 4.96 -30.68 -16.83
CA LYS A 118 6.32 -30.13 -16.70
C LYS A 118 6.50 -28.68 -17.20
N GLU A 119 5.42 -27.99 -17.48
CA GLU A 119 5.41 -26.55 -17.73
C GLU A 119 4.99 -25.82 -16.46
N VAL A 120 5.64 -24.70 -16.18
CA VAL A 120 5.28 -23.82 -15.05
C VAL A 120 4.05 -23.02 -15.45
N LEU A 121 2.93 -23.25 -14.78
CA LEU A 121 1.70 -22.47 -14.98
C LEU A 121 1.78 -21.14 -14.25
N THR A 122 2.22 -21.19 -12.99
CA THR A 122 2.42 -20.00 -12.16
C THR A 122 3.46 -20.27 -11.08
N GLN A 123 4.01 -19.20 -10.53
CA GLN A 123 4.93 -19.22 -9.40
C GLN A 123 4.32 -18.40 -8.27
N LEU A 124 4.42 -18.90 -7.03
CA LEU A 124 3.95 -18.12 -5.89
C LEU A 124 4.78 -16.84 -5.74
N PRO A 125 4.16 -15.69 -5.44
CA PRO A 125 4.88 -14.46 -5.15
C PRO A 125 5.87 -14.62 -3.99
N ALA A 126 7.02 -13.95 -4.09
CA ALA A 126 7.99 -13.92 -3.00
C ALA A 126 7.45 -13.14 -1.80
N ALA A 127 7.89 -13.54 -0.59
CA ALA A 127 7.60 -12.80 0.63
C ALA A 127 8.48 -11.55 0.82
N SER A 128 9.49 -11.37 -0.04
CA SER A 128 10.44 -10.25 0.02
C SER A 128 10.91 -9.90 -1.38
N LYS A 129 11.38 -8.66 -1.56
CA LYS A 129 11.89 -8.19 -2.84
C LYS A 129 13.01 -9.12 -3.35
N ASP A 130 12.96 -9.42 -4.65
CA ASP A 130 13.91 -10.30 -5.34
C ASP A 130 14.02 -11.75 -4.78
N ASN A 131 13.07 -12.17 -3.94
CA ASN A 131 13.08 -13.45 -3.21
C ASN A 131 14.32 -13.63 -2.32
N ILE A 132 14.77 -12.53 -1.71
CA ILE A 132 15.89 -12.48 -0.77
C ILE A 132 15.35 -12.02 0.59
N GLY A 133 15.50 -12.88 1.60
CA GLY A 133 15.09 -12.60 2.97
C GLY A 133 16.21 -11.99 3.82
N LEU A 134 16.03 -12.04 5.15
CA LEU A 134 17.06 -11.64 6.13
C LEU A 134 17.70 -12.83 6.86
N GLU A 135 17.22 -14.04 6.56
CA GLU A 135 17.52 -15.26 7.30
C GLU A 135 17.75 -16.43 6.34
N SER A 136 18.58 -17.38 6.74
CA SER A 136 18.88 -18.53 5.89
C SER A 136 17.76 -19.57 5.97
N PHE A 137 17.16 -19.89 4.84
CA PHE A 137 16.18 -20.97 4.70
C PHE A 137 16.73 -22.29 5.25
N ASN A 138 15.92 -22.99 6.04
CA ASN A 138 16.24 -24.31 6.57
C ASN A 138 15.47 -25.41 5.84
N GLN A 139 14.12 -25.36 5.87
CA GLN A 139 13.27 -26.36 5.22
C GLN A 139 11.82 -25.89 5.09
N VAL A 140 11.08 -26.52 4.17
CA VAL A 140 9.61 -26.54 4.17
C VAL A 140 9.15 -27.57 5.20
N GLU A 141 8.42 -27.14 6.22
CA GLU A 141 7.93 -28.02 7.28
C GLU A 141 6.57 -28.61 6.92
N ALA A 142 5.67 -27.82 6.34
CA ALA A 142 4.35 -28.28 5.93
C ALA A 142 3.76 -27.43 4.80
N VAL A 143 2.88 -28.06 4.04
CA VAL A 143 2.06 -27.44 2.99
C VAL A 143 0.61 -27.89 3.18
N SER A 144 -0.35 -26.98 2.99
CA SER A 144 -1.77 -27.29 2.98
C SER A 144 -2.47 -26.54 1.86
N PHE A 145 -3.43 -27.22 1.23
CA PHE A 145 -4.29 -26.69 0.17
C PHE A 145 -5.73 -26.69 0.67
N TYR A 146 -6.34 -25.51 0.82
CA TYR A 146 -7.70 -25.35 1.30
C TYR A 146 -8.14 -23.90 1.13
N ASP A 147 -9.29 -23.70 0.49
CA ASP A 147 -10.06 -22.45 0.42
C ASP A 147 -10.43 -21.92 1.82
N TYR A 148 -9.58 -21.07 2.39
CA TYR A 148 -9.73 -20.51 3.73
C TYR A 148 -10.57 -19.22 3.74
N ASN A 149 -10.61 -18.48 2.63
CA ASN A 149 -11.37 -17.24 2.52
C ASN A 149 -12.82 -17.48 2.02
N ASN A 150 -13.16 -18.69 1.58
CA ASN A 150 -14.45 -19.11 1.04
C ASN A 150 -14.82 -18.42 -0.28
N ASP A 151 -13.85 -18.07 -1.11
CA ASP A 151 -14.06 -17.46 -2.43
C ASP A 151 -14.27 -18.49 -3.56
N ALA A 152 -14.28 -19.78 -3.21
CA ALA A 152 -14.39 -20.95 -4.07
C ALA A 152 -13.13 -21.35 -4.86
N TYR A 153 -12.00 -20.67 -4.64
CA TYR A 153 -10.68 -21.01 -5.17
C TYR A 153 -9.80 -21.63 -4.07
N ASP A 154 -8.89 -22.53 -4.44
CA ASP A 154 -8.08 -23.21 -3.42
C ASP A 154 -6.87 -22.36 -3.04
N ASP A 155 -6.76 -22.04 -1.75
CA ASP A 155 -5.64 -21.29 -1.17
C ASP A 155 -4.50 -22.22 -0.70
N ILE A 156 -3.34 -21.62 -0.41
CA ILE A 156 -2.14 -22.34 0.06
C ILE A 156 -1.64 -21.79 1.39
N ILE A 157 -1.36 -22.70 2.32
CA ILE A 157 -0.68 -22.39 3.58
C ILE A 157 0.66 -23.13 3.60
N LEU A 158 1.75 -22.38 3.77
CA LEU A 158 3.10 -22.91 3.95
C LEU A 158 3.57 -22.68 5.38
N ILE A 159 4.24 -23.67 5.94
CA ILE A 159 5.05 -23.52 7.15
C ILE A 159 6.49 -23.79 6.75
N LEU A 160 7.32 -22.78 6.96
CA LEU A 160 8.73 -22.76 6.58
C LEU A 160 9.54 -22.55 7.84
N SER A 161 10.78 -23.03 7.87
CA SER A 161 11.70 -22.71 8.96
C SER A 161 12.97 -22.05 8.44
N TYR A 162 13.51 -21.15 9.27
CA TYR A 162 14.69 -20.35 8.97
C TYR A 162 15.63 -20.33 10.16
N TYR A 163 16.92 -20.25 9.86
CA TYR A 163 17.95 -19.95 10.85
C TYR A 163 18.13 -18.44 10.96
N PRO A 164 18.06 -17.88 12.18
CA PRO A 164 18.52 -16.52 12.42
C PRO A 164 19.99 -16.38 12.01
N GLY A 165 20.28 -15.57 10.98
CA GLY A 165 21.61 -15.40 10.40
C GLY A 165 22.06 -16.53 9.48
N ALA A 166 23.37 -16.74 9.37
CA ALA A 166 23.98 -17.59 8.33
C ALA A 166 23.96 -19.11 8.63
N GLY A 167 22.81 -19.64 9.07
CA GLY A 167 22.56 -21.08 9.18
C GLY A 167 22.75 -21.70 10.58
N PRO A 168 22.86 -23.05 10.68
CA PRO A 168 22.71 -23.81 11.93
C PRO A 168 23.79 -23.56 12.98
N GLN A 169 24.90 -22.91 12.62
CA GLN A 169 25.93 -22.54 13.59
C GLN A 169 25.58 -21.28 14.39
N ALA A 170 24.64 -20.46 13.88
CA ALA A 170 24.28 -19.18 14.48
C ALA A 170 23.19 -19.32 15.56
N ALA A 171 22.13 -20.08 15.28
CA ALA A 171 20.99 -20.22 16.18
C ALA A 171 20.17 -21.49 15.87
N THR A 172 19.22 -21.82 16.74
CA THR A 172 18.16 -22.79 16.44
C THR A 172 17.19 -22.20 15.42
N PRO A 173 16.65 -23.00 14.48
CA PRO A 173 15.72 -22.48 13.51
C PRO A 173 14.38 -22.17 14.19
N HIS A 174 13.62 -21.25 13.59
CA HIS A 174 12.25 -20.96 13.98
C HIS A 174 11.35 -21.06 12.75
N SER A 175 10.07 -21.34 12.99
CA SER A 175 9.07 -21.50 11.95
C SER A 175 8.35 -20.19 11.69
N VAL A 176 7.92 -19.99 10.44
CA VAL A 176 7.05 -18.91 9.99
C VAL A 176 5.97 -19.48 9.09
N ILE A 177 4.84 -18.78 9.01
CA ILE A 177 3.68 -19.16 8.21
C ILE A 177 3.60 -18.22 7.01
N ARG A 178 3.26 -18.76 5.84
CA ARG A 178 2.86 -17.97 4.67
C ARG A 178 1.49 -18.41 4.21
N TYR A 179 0.62 -17.44 3.98
CA TYR A 179 -0.69 -17.63 3.38
C TYR A 179 -0.69 -17.05 1.98
N TYR A 180 -1.31 -17.78 1.07
CA TYR A 180 -1.50 -17.37 -0.31
C TYR A 180 -2.95 -17.58 -0.70
N SER A 181 -3.65 -16.51 -1.10
CA SER A 181 -5.02 -16.60 -1.59
C SER A 181 -5.03 -16.92 -3.08
N GLY A 182 -5.86 -17.88 -3.48
CA GLY A 182 -6.09 -18.26 -4.87
C GLY A 182 -6.99 -17.25 -5.58
N THR A 183 -6.82 -17.08 -6.89
CA THR A 183 -7.65 -16.19 -7.70
C THR A 183 -8.47 -16.96 -8.73
N LYS A 184 -9.49 -16.29 -9.29
CA LYS A 184 -10.31 -16.83 -10.40
C LYS A 184 -9.49 -17.09 -11.68
N GLU A 185 -8.35 -16.42 -11.84
CA GLU A 185 -7.39 -16.66 -12.93
C GLU A 185 -6.49 -17.88 -12.67
N GLY A 186 -6.49 -18.43 -11.46
CA GLY A 186 -5.56 -19.48 -11.03
C GLY A 186 -4.15 -18.97 -10.71
N SER A 187 -4.03 -17.68 -10.40
CA SER A 187 -2.84 -17.09 -9.77
C SER A 187 -2.99 -17.04 -8.26
N PHE A 188 -1.95 -16.56 -7.56
CA PHE A 188 -1.94 -16.49 -6.10
C PHE A 188 -1.45 -15.12 -5.63
N VAL A 189 -2.04 -14.62 -4.55
CA VAL A 189 -1.62 -13.38 -3.86
C VAL A 189 -1.00 -13.75 -2.52
N TYR A 190 0.16 -13.19 -2.20
CA TYR A 190 0.80 -13.39 -0.90
C TYR A 190 0.16 -12.47 0.15
N GLU A 191 -0.38 -13.06 1.22
CA GLU A 191 -1.06 -12.34 2.29
C GLU A 191 -0.05 -11.92 3.38
N ASP A 192 0.75 -10.89 3.10
CA ASP A 192 1.92 -10.52 3.91
C ASP A 192 1.58 -10.22 5.38
N ARG A 193 0.62 -9.32 5.62
CA ARG A 193 0.21 -8.94 6.98
C ARG A 193 -0.30 -10.13 7.77
N MET A 194 -1.18 -10.94 7.18
CA MET A 194 -1.74 -12.13 7.84
C MET A 194 -0.66 -13.18 8.14
N SER A 195 0.29 -13.36 7.23
CA SER A 195 1.43 -14.28 7.38
C SER A 195 2.32 -13.86 8.55
N LYS A 196 2.64 -12.57 8.63
CA LYS A 196 3.42 -11.99 9.73
C LYS A 196 2.69 -12.10 11.07
N ASP A 197 1.43 -11.68 11.12
CA ASP A 197 0.63 -11.68 12.35
C ASP A 197 0.48 -13.11 12.90
N ALA A 198 0.25 -14.11 12.05
CA ALA A 198 0.16 -15.50 12.48
C ALA A 198 1.49 -16.04 13.01
N SER A 199 2.59 -15.73 12.32
CA SER A 199 3.94 -16.16 12.70
C SER A 199 4.36 -15.59 14.06
N GLU A 200 3.96 -14.35 14.35
CA GLU A 200 4.26 -13.68 15.63
C GLU A 200 3.31 -14.12 16.76
N ALA A 201 2.03 -14.37 16.45
CA ALA A 201 1.02 -14.62 17.47
C ALA A 201 0.96 -16.08 17.95
N LEU A 202 1.29 -17.05 17.10
CA LEU A 202 1.11 -18.47 17.42
C LEU A 202 2.31 -19.02 18.20
N ALA A 203 2.05 -19.43 19.45
CA ALA A 203 3.05 -20.09 20.28
C ALA A 203 3.50 -21.46 19.74
N GLU A 204 2.63 -22.13 18.98
CA GLU A 204 2.93 -23.39 18.29
C GLU A 204 2.46 -23.28 16.83
N ILE A 205 3.40 -23.43 15.90
CA ILE A 205 3.14 -23.30 14.47
C ILE A 205 2.91 -24.69 13.88
N THR A 206 1.67 -24.95 13.46
CA THR A 206 1.21 -26.17 12.78
C THR A 206 0.16 -25.78 11.75
N ILE A 207 -0.14 -26.66 10.78
CA ILE A 207 -1.23 -26.39 9.82
C ILE A 207 -2.56 -26.17 10.54
N GLN A 208 -2.82 -26.88 11.64
CA GLN A 208 -4.05 -26.70 12.38
C GLN A 208 -4.10 -25.36 13.12
N THR A 209 -3.02 -24.92 13.75
CA THR A 209 -2.97 -23.62 14.42
C THR A 209 -2.98 -22.46 13.42
N ALA A 210 -2.34 -22.62 12.27
CA ALA A 210 -2.43 -21.69 11.14
C ALA A 210 -3.87 -21.60 10.60
N LYS A 211 -4.52 -22.74 10.33
CA LYS A 211 -5.95 -22.77 9.96
C LYS A 211 -6.84 -22.13 11.01
N ASN A 212 -6.58 -22.42 12.28
CA ASN A 212 -7.31 -21.82 13.40
C ASN A 212 -7.01 -20.33 13.56
N PHE A 213 -5.89 -19.82 13.09
CA PHE A 213 -5.60 -18.38 13.09
C PHE A 213 -6.51 -17.66 12.10
N ILE A 214 -6.64 -18.21 10.89
CA ILE A 214 -7.57 -17.69 9.88
C ILE A 214 -9.04 -17.91 10.31
N SER A 215 -9.36 -19.10 10.83
CA SER A 215 -10.72 -19.47 11.25
C SER A 215 -11.11 -18.86 12.61
N GLY A 216 -10.13 -18.41 13.40
CA GLY A 216 -10.26 -17.89 14.77
C GLY A 216 -9.97 -16.39 14.88
N LYS A 217 -9.79 -15.72 13.73
CA LYS A 217 -10.18 -14.34 13.43
C LYS A 217 -10.67 -14.28 11.97
N ARG A 218 -11.65 -15.10 11.57
CA ARG A 218 -13.02 -14.57 11.48
C ARG A 218 -13.57 -14.45 12.88
N VAL A 219 -13.37 -13.29 13.51
CA VAL A 219 -14.23 -12.93 14.62
C VAL A 219 -15.59 -12.68 13.94
N GLU A 220 -16.43 -13.71 13.89
CA GLU A 220 -17.66 -13.49 14.64
C GLU A 220 -17.19 -13.25 16.07
N GLU A 221 -16.85 -11.98 16.38
CA GLU A 221 -17.17 -11.44 17.71
C GLU A 221 -18.59 -11.94 17.95
N PRO A 222 -19.02 -12.31 19.18
CA PRO A 222 -20.45 -12.46 19.40
C PRO A 222 -21.06 -11.24 18.74
N VAL A 223 -21.78 -11.43 17.61
CA VAL A 223 -22.28 -10.31 16.81
C VAL A 223 -22.93 -9.49 17.88
N ASP A 224 -22.38 -8.30 18.15
CA ASP A 224 -23.01 -7.47 19.15
C ASP A 224 -24.37 -7.28 18.51
N SER A 225 -25.37 -8.02 19.00
CA SER A 225 -26.64 -8.16 18.30
C SER A 225 -27.39 -6.82 18.26
N SER A 226 -26.79 -5.80 18.88
CA SER A 226 -27.14 -4.40 18.79
C SER A 226 -26.49 -3.62 17.63
N LEU A 227 -25.57 -4.22 16.86
CA LEU A 227 -24.89 -3.62 15.71
C LEU A 227 -25.44 -4.17 14.39
N GLU A 228 -25.78 -3.26 13.49
CA GLU A 228 -26.21 -3.57 12.14
C GLU A 228 -25.04 -4.14 11.30
N PRO A 229 -25.33 -4.91 10.23
CA PRO A 229 -24.29 -5.55 9.41
C PRO A 229 -23.20 -4.57 8.93
N TRP A 230 -23.59 -3.40 8.41
CA TRP A 230 -22.65 -2.40 7.92
C TRP A 230 -21.71 -1.87 9.02
N GLN A 231 -22.18 -1.78 10.28
CA GLN A 231 -21.35 -1.31 11.40
C GLN A 231 -20.23 -2.31 11.68
N GLN A 232 -20.56 -3.59 11.64
CA GLN A 232 -19.60 -4.67 11.86
C GLN A 232 -18.53 -4.66 10.76
N GLU A 233 -18.96 -4.51 9.52
CA GLU A 233 -18.10 -4.43 8.33
C GLU A 233 -17.14 -3.23 8.39
N TYR A 234 -17.62 -2.04 8.77
CA TYR A 234 -16.76 -0.87 8.92
C TYR A 234 -15.78 -0.99 10.09
N ILE A 235 -16.23 -1.53 11.23
CA ILE A 235 -15.35 -1.76 12.38
C ILE A 235 -14.25 -2.75 11.98
N ARG A 236 -14.60 -3.83 11.28
CA ARG A 236 -13.63 -4.81 10.80
C ARG A 236 -12.63 -4.17 9.85
N TYR A 237 -13.10 -3.40 8.87
CA TYR A 237 -12.25 -2.66 7.95
C TYR A 237 -11.27 -1.74 8.70
N LEU A 238 -11.78 -0.94 9.64
CA LEU A 238 -10.96 -0.05 10.46
C LEU A 238 -9.90 -0.81 11.24
N THR A 239 -10.21 -1.98 11.81
CA THR A 239 -9.27 -2.70 12.69
C THR A 239 -8.29 -3.63 11.95
N GLU A 240 -8.70 -4.20 10.81
CA GLU A 240 -7.97 -5.29 10.15
C GLU A 240 -7.36 -4.87 8.82
N VAL A 241 -8.00 -3.96 8.09
CA VAL A 241 -7.59 -3.57 6.73
C VAL A 241 -6.91 -2.21 6.74
N SER A 242 -7.47 -1.24 7.45
CA SER A 242 -6.91 0.10 7.51
C SER A 242 -5.52 0.12 8.16
N ASP A 243 -4.68 1.03 7.69
CA ASP A 243 -3.37 1.33 8.24
C ASP A 243 -3.39 2.76 8.79
N PRO A 244 -3.53 2.94 10.11
CA PRO A 244 -3.62 4.27 10.72
C PRO A 244 -2.29 5.02 10.70
N ASP A 245 -1.16 4.38 10.41
CA ASP A 245 0.15 5.05 10.39
C ASP A 245 0.38 5.83 9.08
N VAL A 246 -0.40 5.55 8.03
CA VAL A 246 -0.30 6.22 6.71
C VAL A 246 -1.43 7.22 6.44
N GLN A 247 -2.49 7.22 7.24
CA GLN A 247 -3.65 8.11 7.10
C GLN A 247 -3.58 9.29 8.10
N ASP A 248 -4.18 10.42 7.76
CA ASP A 248 -4.31 11.56 8.68
C ASP A 248 -5.49 11.38 9.65
N GLY A 249 -6.50 10.63 9.22
CA GLY A 249 -7.62 10.23 10.07
C GLY A 249 -8.85 9.78 9.27
N TYR A 250 -9.99 9.76 9.96
CA TYR A 250 -11.23 9.22 9.43
C TYR A 250 -12.40 10.19 9.64
N THR A 251 -13.44 10.07 8.82
CA THR A 251 -14.72 10.74 9.07
C THR A 251 -15.89 9.92 8.53
N LEU A 252 -17.11 10.29 8.89
CA LEU A 252 -18.34 9.70 8.36
C LEU A 252 -19.12 10.77 7.61
N ILE A 253 -19.52 10.46 6.36
CA ILE A 253 -20.35 11.33 5.54
C ILE A 253 -21.69 10.64 5.22
N ASP A 254 -22.75 11.41 5.03
CA ASP A 254 -24.05 10.87 4.60
C ASP A 254 -24.37 11.40 3.20
N MET A 255 -23.78 10.78 2.17
CA MET A 255 -24.09 11.19 0.79
C MET A 255 -25.35 10.51 0.26
N ARG A 256 -25.70 9.29 0.72
CA ARG A 256 -26.84 8.53 0.17
C ARG A 256 -28.18 8.83 0.83
N GLY A 257 -28.21 9.23 2.11
CA GLY A 257 -29.46 9.51 2.84
C GLY A 257 -30.30 8.26 3.11
N ASP A 258 -29.70 7.08 3.03
CA ASP A 258 -30.33 5.77 3.25
C ASP A 258 -30.18 5.29 4.71
N GLY A 259 -29.61 6.13 5.57
CA GLY A 259 -29.35 5.81 6.98
C GLY A 259 -28.03 5.05 7.22
N ILE A 260 -27.25 4.77 6.17
CA ILE A 260 -25.92 4.16 6.27
C ILE A 260 -24.88 5.19 5.80
N PRO A 261 -24.00 5.68 6.69
CA PRO A 261 -22.97 6.64 6.30
C PRO A 261 -21.91 5.96 5.44
N GLN A 262 -21.17 6.75 4.67
CA GLN A 262 -19.93 6.34 4.03
C GLN A 262 -18.79 6.68 5.00
N LEU A 263 -17.90 5.72 5.24
CA LEU A 263 -16.65 5.94 5.95
C LEU A 263 -15.65 6.56 4.98
N VAL A 264 -14.96 7.60 5.42
CA VAL A 264 -13.91 8.25 4.64
C VAL A 264 -12.60 8.07 5.38
N GLU A 265 -11.60 7.58 4.67
CA GLU A 265 -10.21 7.62 5.10
C GLU A 265 -9.50 8.76 4.39
N VAL A 266 -8.91 9.65 5.17
CA VAL A 266 -8.25 10.86 4.68
C VAL A 266 -6.75 10.62 4.66
N GLY A 267 -6.15 10.70 3.47
CA GLY A 267 -4.72 10.58 3.28
C GLY A 267 -3.93 11.70 3.93
N ASN A 268 -2.67 11.43 4.24
CA ASN A 268 -1.76 12.40 4.84
C ASN A 268 -1.19 13.45 3.87
N CYS A 269 -1.49 13.36 2.57
CA CYS A 269 -1.08 14.33 1.56
C CYS A 269 -1.96 14.26 0.31
N GLU A 270 -1.84 15.29 -0.55
CA GLU A 270 -2.62 15.38 -1.79
C GLU A 270 -2.45 14.19 -2.73
N ALA A 271 -1.27 13.56 -2.76
CA ALA A 271 -1.03 12.39 -3.60
C ALA A 271 -1.74 11.14 -3.06
N SER A 272 -1.86 11.01 -1.73
CA SER A 272 -2.57 9.90 -1.09
C SER A 272 -4.09 10.01 -1.28
N GLY A 273 -4.61 11.23 -1.41
CA GLY A 273 -6.03 11.50 -1.60
C GLY A 273 -6.93 10.95 -0.49
N CYS A 274 -8.20 10.74 -0.79
CA CYS A 274 -9.17 10.15 0.13
C CYS A 274 -9.67 8.81 -0.39
N ARG A 275 -9.98 7.86 0.50
CA ARG A 275 -10.75 6.65 0.16
C ARG A 275 -12.16 6.75 0.70
N ILE A 276 -13.14 6.47 -0.16
CA ILE A 276 -14.56 6.39 0.20
C ILE A 276 -14.91 4.91 0.38
N ILE A 277 -15.32 4.55 1.59
CA ILE A 277 -15.71 3.19 1.97
C ILE A 277 -17.21 3.18 2.19
N PHE A 278 -17.90 2.28 1.51
CA PHE A 278 -19.35 2.16 1.61
C PHE A 278 -19.83 0.72 1.64
N TYR A 279 -20.94 0.47 2.32
CA TYR A 279 -21.58 -0.84 2.35
C TYR A 279 -22.64 -0.95 1.24
N ASP A 280 -22.57 -2.02 0.46
CA ASP A 280 -23.48 -2.29 -0.67
C ASP A 280 -24.65 -3.24 -0.33
N GLY A 281 -24.63 -3.84 0.88
CA GLY A 281 -25.62 -4.84 1.32
C GLY A 281 -25.07 -6.26 1.40
N GLU A 282 -23.95 -6.54 0.74
CA GLU A 282 -23.23 -7.81 0.79
C GLU A 282 -21.85 -7.66 1.44
N GLY A 283 -21.19 -6.52 1.25
CA GLY A 283 -19.87 -6.22 1.79
C GLY A 283 -19.47 -4.75 1.68
N ILE A 284 -18.21 -4.47 1.99
CA ILE A 284 -17.60 -3.15 1.82
C ILE A 284 -17.05 -2.98 0.42
N GLN A 285 -17.22 -1.78 -0.13
CA GLN A 285 -16.57 -1.31 -1.34
C GLN A 285 -15.67 -0.13 -0.98
N VAL A 286 -14.53 -0.02 -1.66
CA VAL A 286 -13.53 1.03 -1.42
C VAL A 286 -13.22 1.72 -2.74
N VAL A 287 -13.32 3.04 -2.76
CA VAL A 287 -13.07 3.87 -3.94
C VAL A 287 -12.02 4.91 -3.62
N GLN A 288 -10.95 4.92 -4.40
CA GLN A 288 -9.87 5.91 -4.30
C GLN A 288 -10.26 7.19 -5.05
N LEU A 289 -10.18 8.33 -4.37
CA LEU A 289 -10.23 9.67 -4.97
C LEU A 289 -8.82 10.12 -5.34
N TYR A 290 -8.70 11.05 -6.29
CA TYR A 290 -7.39 11.46 -6.79
C TYR A 290 -6.63 12.38 -5.83
N ARG A 291 -7.34 13.21 -5.07
CA ARG A 291 -6.78 14.18 -4.12
C ARG A 291 -7.66 14.36 -2.90
N LEU A 292 -7.23 15.18 -1.94
CA LEU A 292 -7.90 15.31 -0.66
C LEU A 292 -9.25 16.01 -0.81
N TYR A 293 -9.34 17.05 -1.65
CA TYR A 293 -10.57 17.83 -1.71
C TYR A 293 -11.70 17.08 -2.42
N PHE A 294 -12.77 16.85 -1.67
CA PHE A 294 -14.07 16.54 -2.24
C PHE A 294 -15.17 17.27 -1.48
N SER A 295 -16.31 17.43 -2.14
CA SER A 295 -17.57 17.80 -1.52
C SER A 295 -18.63 16.74 -1.86
N TYR A 296 -19.73 16.73 -1.13
CA TYR A 296 -20.88 15.88 -1.43
C TYR A 296 -22.18 16.63 -1.09
N ILE A 297 -23.27 16.22 -1.72
CA ILE A 297 -24.61 16.75 -1.40
C ILE A 297 -25.29 15.74 -0.47
N PRO A 298 -25.54 16.10 0.81
CA PRO A 298 -26.09 15.16 1.77
C PRO A 298 -27.44 14.59 1.32
N GLY A 299 -27.53 13.26 1.29
CA GLY A 299 -28.74 12.54 0.91
C GLY A 299 -29.17 12.60 -0.56
N GLU A 300 -28.41 13.25 -1.44
CA GLU A 300 -28.71 13.32 -2.88
C GLU A 300 -27.88 12.34 -3.73
N ASN A 301 -27.07 11.49 -3.09
CA ASN A 301 -26.21 10.46 -3.70
C ASN A 301 -25.23 11.03 -4.73
N LEU A 302 -24.65 12.20 -4.43
CA LEU A 302 -23.68 12.89 -5.27
C LEU A 302 -22.46 13.29 -4.46
N LEU A 303 -21.28 12.93 -4.96
CA LEU A 303 -19.97 13.33 -4.45
C LEU A 303 -19.16 13.93 -5.60
N CYS A 304 -18.50 15.06 -5.38
CA CYS A 304 -17.61 15.69 -6.35
C CYS A 304 -16.18 15.76 -5.80
N ASN A 305 -15.23 15.07 -6.43
CA ASN A 305 -13.80 15.26 -6.19
C ASN A 305 -13.33 16.36 -7.15
N SER A 306 -13.09 17.56 -6.60
CA SER A 306 -12.81 18.79 -7.34
C SER A 306 -11.45 19.36 -6.93
N ASP A 307 -10.40 19.06 -7.67
CA ASP A 307 -9.04 19.39 -7.27
C ASP A 307 -8.13 19.53 -8.49
N GLY A 308 -6.84 19.71 -8.29
CA GLY A 308 -5.86 19.74 -9.36
C GLY A 308 -4.45 19.99 -8.89
N HIS A 309 -3.54 19.96 -9.85
CA HIS A 309 -2.13 20.24 -9.63
C HIS A 309 -1.49 20.79 -10.90
N MET A 310 -0.63 21.82 -10.76
CA MET A 310 0.14 22.40 -11.87
C MET A 310 -0.74 22.73 -13.07
N ASP A 311 -1.70 23.61 -12.86
CA ASP A 311 -2.59 24.12 -13.91
C ASP A 311 -3.40 23.05 -14.65
N PHE A 312 -3.60 21.88 -14.02
CA PHE A 312 -4.50 20.82 -14.47
C PHE A 312 -5.47 20.49 -13.35
N TYR A 313 -6.76 20.70 -13.59
CA TYR A 313 -7.84 20.60 -12.62
C TYR A 313 -8.98 19.74 -13.17
N TYR A 314 -9.79 19.22 -12.26
CA TYR A 314 -10.92 18.37 -12.59
C TYR A 314 -12.08 18.57 -11.62
N ASP A 315 -13.28 18.26 -12.10
CA ASP A 315 -14.51 18.10 -11.32
C ASP A 315 -15.11 16.73 -11.64
N LEU A 316 -14.88 15.75 -10.78
CA LEU A 316 -15.34 14.38 -10.99
C LEU A 316 -16.52 14.10 -10.09
N VAL A 317 -17.70 13.98 -10.70
CA VAL A 317 -18.94 13.72 -9.95
C VAL A 317 -19.27 12.24 -10.01
N TYR A 318 -19.54 11.67 -8.84
CA TYR A 318 -19.84 10.27 -8.62
C TYR A 318 -21.20 10.08 -7.97
N SER A 319 -21.80 8.92 -8.20
CA SER A 319 -22.98 8.43 -7.49
C SER A 319 -22.83 6.94 -7.21
N ILE A 320 -23.52 6.43 -6.19
CA ILE A 320 -23.53 4.98 -5.93
C ILE A 320 -24.79 4.38 -6.57
N VAL A 321 -24.60 3.45 -7.51
CA VAL A 321 -25.68 2.75 -8.23
C VAL A 321 -25.39 1.25 -8.20
N ASP A 322 -26.38 0.45 -7.79
CA ASP A 322 -26.30 -1.01 -7.74
C ASP A 322 -25.06 -1.57 -7.01
N GLY A 323 -24.62 -0.89 -5.94
CA GLY A 323 -23.47 -1.29 -5.13
C GLY A 323 -22.12 -0.82 -5.66
N GLU A 324 -22.07 -0.06 -6.75
CA GLU A 324 -20.83 0.48 -7.31
C GLU A 324 -20.84 2.02 -7.29
N MET A 325 -19.70 2.65 -7.02
CA MET A 325 -19.54 4.08 -7.21
C MET A 325 -19.17 4.37 -8.67
N VAL A 326 -20.12 4.94 -9.41
CA VAL A 326 -20.00 5.21 -10.84
C VAL A 326 -19.78 6.71 -11.06
N SER A 327 -18.94 7.04 -12.04
CA SER A 327 -18.82 8.42 -12.53
C SER A 327 -20.13 8.81 -13.22
N VAL A 328 -20.73 9.91 -12.76
CA VAL A 328 -21.89 10.55 -13.39
C VAL A 328 -21.42 11.42 -14.54
N VAL A 329 -20.34 12.16 -14.31
CA VAL A 329 -19.72 13.04 -15.29
C VAL A 329 -18.28 13.36 -14.88
N SER A 330 -17.45 13.68 -15.87
CA SER A 330 -16.08 14.16 -15.67
C SER A 330 -15.89 15.52 -16.33
N GLY A 331 -15.45 16.49 -15.54
CA GLY A 331 -14.98 17.79 -16.01
C GLY A 331 -13.46 17.89 -15.86
N TYR A 332 -12.80 18.45 -16.87
CA TYR A 332 -11.37 18.76 -16.83
C TYR A 332 -11.15 20.18 -17.33
N TYR A 333 -10.28 20.93 -16.65
CA TYR A 333 -9.86 22.23 -17.12
C TYR A 333 -8.44 22.57 -16.71
N GLY A 334 -7.75 23.35 -17.54
CA GLY A 334 -6.36 23.66 -17.28
C GLY A 334 -5.61 24.23 -18.47
N ALA A 335 -4.33 24.50 -18.27
CA ALA A 335 -3.44 24.92 -19.34
C ALA A 335 -3.23 23.77 -20.35
N GLU A 336 -3.21 24.09 -21.64
CA GLU A 336 -2.88 23.12 -22.69
C GLU A 336 -1.44 22.57 -22.55
N ASP A 337 -0.53 23.43 -22.10
CA ASP A 337 0.85 23.11 -21.75
C ASP A 337 1.16 23.71 -20.38
N ASN A 338 1.09 22.89 -19.33
CA ASN A 338 1.34 23.33 -17.96
C ASN A 338 2.82 23.63 -17.66
N SER A 339 3.74 23.34 -18.58
CA SER A 339 5.13 23.80 -18.49
C SER A 339 5.31 25.24 -18.98
N ASN A 340 4.31 25.79 -19.68
CA ASN A 340 4.33 27.11 -20.29
C ASN A 340 2.91 27.72 -20.33
N VAL A 341 2.35 27.99 -19.14
CA VAL A 341 1.02 28.59 -18.99
C VAL A 341 0.94 29.92 -19.73
N GLN A 342 -0.07 30.05 -20.58
CA GLN A 342 -0.37 31.28 -21.32
C GLN A 342 -1.35 32.14 -20.54
N PHE A 343 -1.22 33.46 -20.66
CA PHE A 343 -2.06 34.43 -19.95
C PHE A 343 -2.76 35.37 -20.93
N ASP A 344 -3.97 35.80 -20.59
CA ASP A 344 -4.71 36.78 -21.36
C ASP A 344 -4.24 38.22 -21.08
N ALA A 345 -4.94 39.21 -21.65
CA ALA A 345 -4.59 40.62 -21.49
C ALA A 345 -4.80 41.16 -20.06
N ASP A 346 -5.64 40.49 -19.27
CA ASP A 346 -5.94 40.85 -17.88
C ASP A 346 -5.01 40.11 -16.89
N GLY A 347 -4.20 39.17 -17.40
CA GLY A 347 -3.23 38.41 -16.63
C GLY A 347 -3.79 37.10 -16.05
N GLU A 348 -4.95 36.67 -16.52
CA GLU A 348 -5.56 35.40 -16.11
C GLU A 348 -5.05 34.23 -16.98
N PRO A 349 -4.85 33.03 -16.41
CA PRO A 349 -4.46 31.85 -17.18
C PRO A 349 -5.48 31.50 -18.27
N ILE A 350 -4.99 31.19 -19.46
CA ILE A 350 -5.81 30.70 -20.57
C ILE A 350 -5.97 29.19 -20.43
N TYR A 351 -7.14 28.77 -19.95
CA TYR A 351 -7.48 27.36 -19.78
C TYR A 351 -8.35 26.81 -20.91
N GLN A 352 -8.15 25.54 -21.22
CA GLN A 352 -9.09 24.73 -21.99
C GLN A 352 -10.05 24.04 -21.02
N TYR A 353 -11.32 23.96 -21.39
CA TYR A 353 -12.37 23.32 -20.61
C TYR A 353 -12.97 22.17 -21.40
N GLU A 354 -13.18 21.04 -20.73
CA GLU A 354 -13.75 19.82 -21.28
C GLU A 354 -14.75 19.24 -20.30
N TRP A 355 -15.92 18.85 -20.81
CA TRP A 355 -16.98 18.21 -20.02
C TRP A 355 -17.44 16.95 -20.75
N ASP A 356 -17.28 15.79 -20.11
CA ASP A 356 -17.55 14.46 -20.66
C ASP A 356 -16.89 14.24 -22.04
N GLY A 357 -15.63 14.63 -22.17
CA GLY A 357 -14.86 14.51 -23.42
C GLY A 357 -15.15 15.61 -24.45
N VAL A 358 -16.05 16.55 -24.18
CA VAL A 358 -16.44 17.62 -25.10
C VAL A 358 -15.82 18.96 -24.69
N LYS A 359 -14.96 19.51 -25.56
CA LYS A 359 -14.39 20.85 -25.36
C LYS A 359 -15.45 21.94 -25.46
N MET A 360 -15.40 22.91 -24.55
CA MET A 360 -16.36 24.02 -24.47
C MET A 360 -15.75 25.29 -23.87
N SER A 361 -16.52 26.38 -23.79
CA SER A 361 -16.08 27.58 -23.07
C SER A 361 -16.16 27.41 -21.55
N LYS A 362 -15.50 28.30 -20.80
CA LYS A 362 -15.62 28.35 -19.33
C LYS A 362 -17.06 28.51 -18.87
N GLU A 363 -17.80 29.43 -19.49
CA GLU A 363 -19.20 29.69 -19.13
C GLU A 363 -20.12 28.51 -19.45
N GLU A 364 -19.83 27.78 -20.53
CA GLU A 364 -20.54 26.55 -20.87
C GLU A 364 -20.22 25.44 -19.85
N TYR A 365 -18.95 25.26 -19.51
CA TYR A 365 -18.50 24.30 -18.49
C TYR A 365 -19.18 24.55 -17.14
N GLU A 366 -19.10 25.78 -16.62
CA GLU A 366 -19.74 26.15 -15.35
C GLU A 366 -21.24 25.88 -15.40
N LYS A 367 -21.90 26.20 -16.51
CA LYS A 367 -23.33 25.94 -16.69
C LYS A 367 -23.65 24.45 -16.75
N GLU A 368 -22.85 23.62 -17.40
CA GLU A 368 -23.08 22.17 -17.43
C GLU A 368 -22.83 21.55 -16.05
N PHE A 369 -21.78 21.96 -15.34
CA PHE A 369 -21.48 21.54 -13.97
C PHE A 369 -22.65 21.80 -13.01
N HIS A 370 -23.17 23.04 -13.00
CA HIS A 370 -24.29 23.44 -12.14
C HIS A 370 -25.63 22.73 -12.45
N LYS A 371 -25.75 22.05 -13.60
CA LYS A 371 -26.94 21.20 -13.86
C LYS A 371 -26.89 19.88 -13.13
N VAL A 372 -25.69 19.38 -12.85
CA VAL A 372 -25.46 18.06 -12.26
C VAL A 372 -25.18 18.18 -10.76
N TYR A 373 -24.48 19.24 -10.35
CA TYR A 373 -24.01 19.42 -8.99
C TYR A 373 -24.35 20.82 -8.45
N ASP A 374 -25.24 20.89 -7.46
CA ASP A 374 -25.64 22.14 -6.81
C ASP A 374 -24.70 22.45 -5.64
N GLU A 375 -23.64 23.21 -5.91
CA GLU A 375 -22.64 23.59 -4.92
C GLU A 375 -23.23 24.29 -3.68
N SER A 376 -24.38 24.95 -3.82
CA SER A 376 -25.02 25.65 -2.69
C SER A 376 -25.56 24.69 -1.61
N LYS A 377 -25.74 23.42 -1.96
CA LYS A 377 -26.13 22.34 -1.04
C LYS A 377 -24.96 21.47 -0.62
N ALA A 378 -23.82 21.60 -1.29
CA ALA A 378 -22.67 20.74 -1.07
C ALA A 378 -22.00 21.08 0.26
N VAL A 379 -21.50 20.05 0.93
CA VAL A 379 -20.65 20.16 2.12
C VAL A 379 -19.38 19.36 1.90
N SER A 380 -18.32 19.69 2.64
CA SER A 380 -17.08 18.90 2.68
C SER A 380 -16.88 18.36 4.09
N TYR A 381 -15.88 17.49 4.25
CA TYR A 381 -15.47 17.04 5.57
C TYR A 381 -14.65 18.12 6.30
N ASP A 382 -14.57 18.00 7.62
CA ASP A 382 -13.79 18.89 8.46
C ASP A 382 -12.34 18.42 8.53
N TYR A 383 -11.45 19.12 7.83
CA TYR A 383 -10.02 18.81 7.76
C TYR A 383 -9.32 18.86 9.12
N ASP A 384 -9.79 19.71 10.02
CA ASP A 384 -9.15 19.93 11.32
C ASP A 384 -9.70 18.98 12.41
N ASN A 385 -10.75 18.22 12.10
CA ASN A 385 -11.50 17.42 13.08
C ASN A 385 -11.78 16.02 12.55
N LEU A 386 -10.70 15.31 12.24
CA LEU A 386 -10.74 13.89 11.87
C LEU A 386 -10.75 13.01 13.12
N TYR A 387 -11.46 11.90 13.04
CA TYR A 387 -11.38 10.84 14.03
C TYR A 387 -10.03 10.13 13.94
N SER A 388 -9.47 9.77 15.09
CA SER A 388 -8.55 8.62 15.17
C SER A 388 -9.28 7.31 14.85
N GLN A 389 -8.55 6.23 14.61
CA GLN A 389 -9.13 4.90 14.34
C GLN A 389 -10.10 4.45 15.46
N ASP A 390 -9.71 4.61 16.73
CA ASP A 390 -10.56 4.28 17.88
C ASP A 390 -11.83 5.14 17.95
N GLU A 391 -11.71 6.43 17.63
CA GLU A 391 -12.86 7.36 17.57
C GLU A 391 -13.78 7.02 16.41
N ALA A 392 -13.24 6.60 15.26
CA ALA A 392 -14.01 6.16 14.11
C ALA A 392 -14.81 4.90 14.43
N VAL A 393 -14.18 3.91 15.08
CA VAL A 393 -14.86 2.70 15.58
C VAL A 393 -16.01 3.07 16.53
N LYS A 394 -15.79 4.03 17.42
CA LYS A 394 -16.84 4.51 18.33
C LYS A 394 -17.96 5.24 17.58
N ALA A 395 -17.62 6.13 16.65
CA ALA A 395 -18.58 6.86 15.83
C ALA A 395 -19.47 5.91 15.02
N VAL A 396 -18.89 4.86 14.43
CA VAL A 396 -19.64 3.82 13.72
C VAL A 396 -20.63 3.11 14.64
N LYS A 397 -20.23 2.73 15.87
CA LYS A 397 -21.10 2.06 16.85
C LYS A 397 -22.26 2.92 17.35
N GLU A 398 -22.07 4.24 17.40
CA GLU A 398 -23.03 5.21 17.94
C GLU A 398 -23.90 5.84 16.84
N TYR A 399 -23.56 5.64 15.57
CA TYR A 399 -24.26 6.25 14.45
C TYR A 399 -25.75 5.84 14.42
N GLY A 400 -26.64 6.84 14.35
CA GLY A 400 -28.09 6.64 14.25
C GLY A 400 -28.79 6.15 15.53
N ARG A 401 -28.10 6.08 16.69
CA ARG A 401 -28.67 5.69 17.98
C ARG A 401 -29.31 6.84 18.77
#